data_AF-A0A0S6W6A2-F1
#
_entry.id   AF-A0A0S6W6A2-F1
#
_cell.length_a   1.000
_cell.length_b   1.000
_cell.length_c   1.000
_cell.angle_alpha   90.00
_cell.angle_beta   90.00
_cell.angle_gamma   90.00
#
_symmetry.space_group_name_H-M   'P 1'
#
loop_
_entity.id
_entity.type
_entity.pdbx_description
1 polymer ?
#
loop_
_entity_poly.entity_id
_entity_poly.type
_entity_poly.pdbx_seq_one_letter_code
_entity_poly.pdbx_strand_id
1 'polypeptide(L)'
;MERAGLKFAETVIAQFDFLTRNYGFACKRCEETFVRYESNKVFVNIYHGRNSYELGGEIGLLGSGKEAKFGIASLMELRDPEKVKDLRYRIAYNEESVQKGLSELASLLQQYGDEALQGDLKIFEQLQQLVKQYWAEMRASQIRPKAASVFQAKDYQKAAELYESMYDQLTKAELKKLEYAKSKELSKNNLYTNKSKLNNLFAKIVSKVFRSIMEKK
;
A
#
# COMPACT_ATOMS: atom_id res chain seq x y z
N MET A 1 -3.33 20.24 27.56
CA MET A 1 -4.34 19.36 28.19
C MET A 1 -3.62 18.12 28.66
N GLU A 2 -3.78 17.74 29.92
CA GLU A 2 -3.13 16.57 30.49
C GLU A 2 -3.90 15.31 30.07
N ARG A 3 -3.19 14.32 29.50
CA ARG A 3 -3.79 13.12 28.89
C ARG A 3 -4.44 12.22 29.96
N ALA A 4 -3.94 12.25 31.19
CA ALA A 4 -4.44 11.47 32.30
C ALA A 4 -5.91 11.79 32.61
N GLY A 5 -6.32 13.05 32.38
CA GLY A 5 -7.70 13.48 32.54
C GLY A 5 -8.67 12.91 31.48
N LEU A 6 -8.18 12.22 30.46
CA LEU A 6 -9.02 11.62 29.41
C LEU A 6 -9.48 10.20 29.74
N LYS A 7 -8.91 9.57 30.78
CA LYS A 7 -9.24 8.20 31.24
C LYS A 7 -9.27 7.15 30.12
N PHE A 8 -8.34 7.27 29.17
CA PHE A 8 -8.31 6.42 27.99
C PHE A 8 -8.15 4.95 28.35
N ALA A 9 -7.14 4.62 29.17
CA ALA A 9 -6.81 3.23 29.48
C ALA A 9 -7.94 2.53 30.24
N GLU A 10 -8.54 3.22 31.23
CA GLU A 10 -9.69 2.74 31.98
C GLU A 10 -10.90 2.49 31.08
N THR A 11 -11.14 3.40 30.13
CA THR A 11 -12.24 3.28 29.17
C THR A 11 -12.01 2.11 28.20
N VAL A 12 -10.78 1.90 27.73
CA VAL A 12 -10.44 0.74 26.91
C VAL A 12 -10.69 -0.55 27.69
N ILE A 13 -10.20 -0.64 28.93
CA ILE A 13 -10.41 -1.83 29.76
C ILE A 13 -11.89 -2.16 29.90
N ALA A 14 -12.72 -1.16 30.18
CA ALA A 14 -14.16 -1.35 30.35
C ALA A 14 -14.86 -1.79 29.06
N GLN A 15 -14.54 -1.18 27.92
CA GLN A 15 -15.27 -1.41 26.67
C GLN A 15 -14.74 -2.58 25.84
N PHE A 16 -13.49 -2.98 26.04
CA PHE A 16 -12.86 -4.12 25.36
C PHE A 16 -12.79 -5.37 26.26
N ASP A 17 -13.53 -5.41 27.37
CA ASP A 17 -13.61 -6.58 28.26
C ASP A 17 -14.21 -7.83 27.56
N PHE A 18 -14.84 -7.67 26.40
CA PHE A 18 -15.24 -8.82 25.60
C PHE A 18 -14.03 -9.62 25.09
N LEU A 19 -12.85 -9.00 24.91
CA LEU A 19 -11.63 -9.69 24.47
C LEU A 19 -11.16 -10.73 25.51
N THR A 20 -11.24 -10.40 26.79
CA THR A 20 -10.88 -11.30 27.89
C THR A 20 -11.95 -12.37 28.06
N ARG A 21 -13.23 -11.96 28.15
CA ARG A 21 -14.36 -12.87 28.44
C ARG A 21 -14.66 -13.86 27.33
N ASN A 22 -14.63 -13.41 26.08
CA ASN A 22 -15.14 -14.20 24.96
C ASN A 22 -14.01 -14.85 24.14
N TYR A 23 -12.81 -14.26 24.16
CA TYR A 23 -11.70 -14.70 23.30
C TYR A 23 -10.43 -15.10 24.08
N GLY A 24 -10.44 -15.02 25.41
CA GLY A 24 -9.31 -15.47 26.23
C GLY A 24 -8.05 -14.61 26.09
N PHE A 25 -8.18 -13.35 25.70
CA PHE A 25 -7.06 -12.41 25.68
C PHE A 25 -6.68 -11.99 27.10
N ALA A 26 -5.42 -11.59 27.29
CA ALA A 26 -4.93 -10.93 28.49
C ALA A 26 -4.40 -9.53 28.15
N CYS A 27 -4.68 -8.55 29.01
CA CYS A 27 -4.07 -7.22 28.90
C CYS A 27 -2.58 -7.31 29.26
N LYS A 28 -1.70 -7.02 28.30
CA LYS A 28 -0.24 -7.10 28.45
C LYS A 28 0.41 -5.74 28.69
N ARG A 29 -0.18 -4.68 28.12
CA ARG A 29 0.26 -3.30 28.33
C ARG A 29 -0.97 -2.42 28.55
N CYS A 30 -0.87 -1.57 29.55
CA CYS A 30 -1.88 -0.59 29.89
C CYS A 30 -1.18 0.73 30.19
N GLU A 31 -1.19 1.62 29.20
CA GLU A 31 -0.56 2.93 29.25
C GLU A 31 -1.60 4.00 28.94
N GLU A 32 -1.33 5.24 29.34
CA GLU A 32 -2.21 6.39 29.22
C GLU A 32 -2.75 6.63 27.80
N THR A 33 -2.03 6.19 26.75
CA THR A 33 -2.43 6.36 25.34
C THR A 33 -2.37 5.07 24.53
N PHE A 34 -2.13 3.93 25.18
CA PHE A 34 -1.93 2.65 24.49
C PHE A 34 -2.31 1.48 25.38
N VAL A 35 -3.15 0.59 24.87
CA VAL A 35 -3.49 -0.68 25.53
C VAL A 35 -3.28 -1.81 24.55
N ARG A 36 -2.65 -2.89 25.01
CA ARG A 36 -2.43 -4.10 24.20
C ARG A 36 -2.99 -5.32 24.90
N TYR A 37 -3.79 -6.06 24.15
CA TYR A 37 -4.31 -7.36 24.50
C TYR A 37 -3.61 -8.44 23.67
N GLU A 38 -3.35 -9.59 24.28
CA GLU A 38 -2.78 -10.75 23.59
C GLU A 38 -3.50 -12.03 23.97
N SER A 39 -3.79 -12.87 22.98
CA SER A 39 -4.07 -14.29 23.15
C SER A 39 -2.79 -15.11 22.92
N ASN A 40 -2.91 -16.42 22.70
CA ASN A 40 -1.79 -17.25 22.28
C ASN A 40 -1.41 -17.08 20.78
N LYS A 41 -2.28 -16.46 19.97
CA LYS A 41 -2.12 -16.35 18.50
C LYS A 41 -2.21 -14.92 17.98
N VAL A 42 -2.95 -14.06 18.65
CA VAL A 42 -3.36 -12.75 18.13
C VAL A 42 -3.07 -11.68 19.16
N PHE A 43 -2.73 -10.49 18.70
CA PHE A 43 -2.72 -9.29 19.52
C PHE A 43 -3.72 -8.26 18.99
N VAL A 44 -4.23 -7.44 19.90
CA VAL A 44 -5.02 -6.24 19.59
C VAL A 44 -4.39 -5.06 20.28
N ASN A 45 -4.06 -4.02 19.52
CA ASN A 45 -3.59 -2.73 20.04
C ASN A 45 -4.73 -1.73 19.93
N ILE A 46 -5.01 -0.98 21.00
CA ILE A 46 -5.90 0.18 20.99
C ILE A 46 -5.06 1.39 21.40
N TYR A 47 -5.17 2.48 20.65
CA TYR A 47 -4.33 3.65 20.87
C TYR A 47 -5.07 4.97 20.73
N HIS A 48 -4.52 5.99 21.40
CA HIS A 48 -4.89 7.38 21.25
C HIS A 48 -3.69 8.17 20.75
N GLY A 49 -3.75 8.65 19.50
CA GLY A 49 -2.66 9.32 18.82
C GLY A 49 -2.10 10.49 19.62
N ARG A 50 -0.79 10.46 19.90
CA ARG A 50 -0.13 11.49 20.71
C ARG A 50 -0.13 12.87 20.05
N ASN A 51 -0.06 12.91 18.72
CA ASN A 51 -0.09 14.15 17.94
C ASN A 51 -1.46 14.39 17.29
N SER A 52 -2.08 13.35 16.75
CA SER A 52 -3.35 13.45 16.02
C SER A 52 -4.60 13.47 16.91
N TYR A 53 -4.48 13.03 18.16
CA TYR A 53 -5.62 12.74 19.05
C TYR A 53 -6.61 11.71 18.47
N GLU A 54 -6.19 10.99 17.43
CA GLU A 54 -7.00 9.98 16.76
C GLU A 54 -7.11 8.72 17.62
N LEU A 55 -8.32 8.18 17.76
CA LEU A 55 -8.54 6.86 18.31
C LEU A 55 -8.46 5.83 17.20
N GLY A 56 -7.66 4.79 17.42
CA GLY A 56 -7.51 3.70 16.47
C GLY A 56 -7.28 2.37 17.16
N GLY A 57 -7.43 1.31 16.38
CA GLY A 57 -7.13 -0.04 16.82
C GLY A 57 -6.58 -0.88 15.68
N GLU A 58 -5.68 -1.76 16.04
CA GLU A 58 -4.98 -2.68 15.15
C GLU A 58 -5.08 -4.10 15.68
N ILE A 59 -5.11 -5.07 14.76
CA ILE A 59 -5.06 -6.49 15.05
C ILE A 59 -3.92 -7.15 14.26
N GLY A 60 -3.29 -8.17 14.82
CA GLY A 60 -2.22 -8.90 14.15
C GLY A 60 -1.95 -10.27 14.76
N LEU A 61 -1.16 -11.08 14.06
CA LEU A 61 -0.72 -12.40 14.53
C LEU A 61 0.56 -12.27 15.37
N LEU A 62 0.63 -13.04 16.45
CA LEU A 62 1.82 -13.24 17.26
C LEU A 62 2.77 -14.26 16.58
N GLY A 63 4.08 -14.08 16.76
CA GLY A 63 5.08 -15.11 16.45
C GLY A 63 5.60 -15.17 15.00
N SER A 64 5.22 -14.25 14.12
CA SER A 64 5.67 -14.23 12.70
C SER A 64 6.93 -13.39 12.43
N GLY A 65 7.71 -13.05 13.46
CA GLY A 65 8.85 -12.13 13.34
C GLY A 65 8.39 -10.68 13.34
N LYS A 66 8.37 -10.00 12.18
CA LYS A 66 7.80 -8.64 12.09
C LYS A 66 6.27 -8.74 12.15
N GLU A 67 5.70 -8.34 13.29
CA GLU A 67 4.25 -8.31 13.50
C GLU A 67 3.55 -7.50 12.40
N ALA A 68 2.95 -8.20 11.43
CA ALA A 68 2.03 -7.59 10.50
C ALA A 68 0.78 -7.19 11.27
N LYS A 69 0.37 -5.93 11.12
CA LYS A 69 -0.75 -5.34 11.83
C LYS A 69 -1.68 -4.65 10.85
N PHE A 70 -2.96 -4.79 11.12
CA PHE A 70 -4.05 -4.32 10.26
C PHE A 70 -5.00 -3.48 11.08
N GLY A 71 -5.40 -2.32 10.56
CA GLY A 71 -6.38 -1.47 11.24
C GLY A 71 -7.75 -2.14 11.29
N ILE A 72 -8.56 -1.82 12.30
CA ILE A 72 -9.95 -2.31 12.40
C ILE A 72 -10.77 -1.93 11.15
N ALA A 73 -10.49 -0.78 10.54
CA ALA A 73 -11.12 -0.39 9.27
C ALA A 73 -10.86 -1.39 8.13
N SER A 74 -9.71 -2.07 8.11
CA SER A 74 -9.41 -3.09 7.09
C SER A 74 -10.26 -4.35 7.26
N LEU A 75 -10.64 -4.71 8.50
CA LEU A 75 -11.61 -5.78 8.75
C LEU A 75 -12.98 -5.42 8.18
N MET A 76 -13.39 -4.17 8.38
CA MET A 76 -14.65 -3.65 7.85
C MET A 76 -14.61 -3.61 6.31
N GLU A 77 -13.54 -3.11 5.71
CA GLU A 77 -13.35 -3.09 4.25
C GLU A 77 -13.42 -4.49 3.63
N LEU A 78 -12.87 -5.50 4.31
CA LEU A 78 -12.90 -6.88 3.84
C LEU A 78 -14.32 -7.46 3.81
N ARG A 79 -15.23 -7.01 4.69
CA ARG A 79 -16.59 -7.57 4.83
C ARG A 79 -17.68 -6.73 4.21
N ASP A 80 -17.53 -5.41 4.29
CA ASP A 80 -18.51 -4.42 3.90
C ASP A 80 -17.81 -3.19 3.31
N PRO A 81 -17.25 -3.32 2.09
CA PRO A 81 -16.44 -2.27 1.45
C PRO A 81 -17.25 -1.01 1.10
N GLU A 82 -18.58 -1.09 1.05
CA GLU A 82 -19.40 0.09 0.82
C GLU A 82 -19.51 0.96 2.07
N LYS A 83 -19.67 0.35 3.25
CA LYS A 83 -19.76 1.12 4.50
C LYS A 83 -18.45 1.76 4.93
N VAL A 84 -17.29 1.20 4.56
CA VAL A 84 -15.99 1.74 5.02
C VAL A 84 -15.72 3.13 4.45
N LYS A 85 -16.34 3.50 3.32
CA LYS A 85 -16.19 4.81 2.67
C LYS A 85 -16.65 5.97 3.56
N ASP A 86 -17.63 5.70 4.42
CA ASP A 86 -18.18 6.68 5.36
C ASP A 86 -17.45 6.68 6.72
N LEU A 87 -16.57 5.71 6.95
CA LEU A 87 -15.81 5.63 8.19
C LEU A 87 -14.86 6.83 8.29
N ARG A 88 -14.90 7.49 9.44
CA ARG A 88 -13.95 8.54 9.81
C ARG A 88 -13.36 8.17 11.16
N TYR A 89 -12.04 8.12 11.25
CA TYR A 89 -11.39 7.94 12.53
C TYR A 89 -11.74 9.12 13.45
N ARG A 90 -12.13 8.80 14.68
CA ARG A 90 -12.58 9.82 15.63
C ARG A 90 -11.37 10.46 16.28
N ILE A 91 -11.33 11.79 16.23
CA ILE A 91 -10.40 12.59 17.02
C ILE A 91 -11.06 12.89 18.36
N ALA A 92 -10.37 12.58 19.45
CA ALA A 92 -10.89 12.70 20.80
C ALA A 92 -10.02 13.63 21.66
N TYR A 93 -10.62 14.73 22.11
CA TYR A 93 -9.95 15.78 22.90
C TYR A 93 -10.48 15.88 24.33
N ASN A 94 -11.48 15.08 24.71
CA ASN A 94 -12.04 15.08 26.06
C ASN A 94 -12.56 13.67 26.42
N GLU A 95 -12.82 13.43 27.70
CA GLU A 95 -13.27 12.12 28.22
C GLU A 95 -14.51 11.59 27.48
N GLU A 96 -15.51 12.44 27.22
CA GLU A 96 -16.74 12.05 26.50
C GLU A 96 -16.44 11.57 25.07
N SER A 97 -15.61 12.30 24.33
CA SER A 97 -15.21 11.92 22.97
C SER A 97 -14.36 10.64 22.95
N VAL A 98 -13.58 10.39 24.00
CA VAL A 98 -12.85 9.12 24.20
C VAL A 98 -13.82 7.98 24.42
N GLN A 99 -14.76 8.12 25.35
CA GLN A 99 -15.76 7.11 25.66
C GLN A 99 -16.61 6.74 24.44
N LYS A 100 -17.10 7.73 23.70
CA LYS A 100 -17.90 7.51 22.50
C LYS A 100 -17.07 6.83 21.40
N GLY A 101 -15.86 7.31 21.15
CA GLY A 101 -15.00 6.76 20.11
C GLY A 101 -14.53 5.35 20.35
N LEU A 102 -14.16 5.04 21.59
CA LEU A 102 -13.80 3.68 21.98
C LEU A 102 -15.01 2.75 21.89
N SER A 103 -16.23 3.26 22.16
CA SER A 103 -17.43 2.42 22.11
C SER A 103 -17.73 2.03 20.68
N GLU A 104 -17.62 2.99 19.77
CA GLU A 104 -17.75 2.77 18.32
C GLU A 104 -16.68 1.78 17.83
N LEU A 105 -15.42 1.96 18.26
CA LEU A 105 -14.31 1.07 17.87
C LEU A 105 -14.49 -0.36 18.39
N ALA A 106 -14.96 -0.52 19.64
CA ALA A 106 -15.27 -1.81 20.23
C ALA A 106 -16.43 -2.51 19.51
N SER A 107 -17.47 -1.76 19.12
CA SER A 107 -18.57 -2.30 18.32
C SER A 107 -18.11 -2.75 16.94
N LEU A 108 -17.25 -1.98 16.26
CA LEU A 108 -16.68 -2.36 14.97
C LEU A 108 -15.84 -3.64 15.08
N LEU A 109 -14.99 -3.75 16.10
CA LEU A 109 -14.17 -4.94 16.29
C LEU A 109 -15.03 -6.18 16.60
N GLN A 110 -16.08 -6.06 17.41
CA GLN A 110 -17.02 -7.16 17.65
C GLN A 110 -17.77 -7.56 16.38
N GLN A 111 -18.20 -6.59 15.57
CA GLN A 111 -18.99 -6.84 14.38
C GLN A 111 -18.19 -7.49 13.24
N TYR A 112 -16.94 -7.05 13.03
CA TYR A 112 -16.15 -7.45 11.85
C TYR A 112 -14.92 -8.30 12.19
N GLY A 113 -14.59 -8.46 13.47
CA GLY A 113 -13.33 -9.04 13.91
C GLY A 113 -13.37 -10.48 14.41
N ASP A 114 -14.55 -11.13 14.48
CA ASP A 114 -14.69 -12.45 15.14
C ASP A 114 -13.67 -13.49 14.65
N GLU A 115 -13.63 -13.76 13.34
CA GLU A 115 -12.68 -14.72 12.75
C GLU A 115 -11.21 -14.31 12.95
N ALA A 116 -10.91 -13.00 12.91
CA ALA A 116 -9.56 -12.49 13.13
C ALA A 116 -9.13 -12.61 14.62
N LEU A 117 -10.05 -12.40 15.56
CA LEU A 117 -9.82 -12.55 17.01
C LEU A 117 -9.57 -14.01 17.40
N GLN A 118 -10.19 -14.96 16.68
CA GLN A 118 -9.92 -16.40 16.82
C GLN A 118 -8.59 -16.83 16.20
N GLY A 119 -7.94 -15.95 15.42
CA GLY A 119 -6.67 -16.22 14.76
C GLY A 119 -6.81 -17.04 13.48
N ASP A 120 -7.91 -16.89 12.74
CA ASP A 120 -8.05 -17.50 11.41
C ASP A 120 -7.02 -16.91 10.44
N LEU A 121 -6.06 -17.74 10.03
CA LEU A 121 -4.99 -17.36 9.12
C LEU A 121 -5.50 -16.86 7.77
N LYS A 122 -6.63 -17.40 7.27
CA LYS A 122 -7.19 -16.99 5.97
C LYS A 122 -7.61 -15.51 6.00
N ILE A 123 -8.10 -15.03 7.13
CA ILE A 123 -8.47 -13.62 7.28
C ILE A 123 -7.24 -12.72 7.24
N PHE A 124 -6.15 -13.13 7.89
CA PHE A 124 -4.90 -12.37 7.82
C PHE A 124 -4.27 -12.38 6.43
N GLU A 125 -4.36 -13.48 5.68
CA GLU A 125 -3.95 -13.55 4.27
C GLU A 125 -4.78 -12.58 3.40
N GLN A 126 -6.10 -12.56 3.59
CA GLN A 126 -6.99 -11.63 2.90
C GLN A 126 -6.70 -10.17 3.24
N LEU A 127 -6.49 -9.84 4.52
CA LEU A 127 -6.10 -8.50 4.96
C LEU A 127 -4.75 -8.09 4.36
N GLN A 128 -3.78 -9.00 4.32
CA GLN A 128 -2.48 -8.73 3.69
C GLN A 128 -2.64 -8.42 2.20
N GLN A 129 -3.47 -9.18 1.49
CA GLN A 129 -3.73 -8.96 0.07
C GLN A 129 -4.48 -7.64 -0.16
N LEU A 130 -5.46 -7.30 0.68
CA LEU A 130 -6.20 -6.04 0.62
C LEU A 130 -5.26 -4.85 0.79
N VAL A 131 -4.40 -4.87 1.82
CA VAL A 131 -3.41 -3.80 2.05
C VAL A 131 -2.42 -3.71 0.88
N LYS A 132 -1.97 -4.85 0.33
CA LYS A 132 -1.09 -4.87 -0.84
C LYS A 132 -1.76 -4.21 -2.06
N GLN A 133 -3.03 -4.50 -2.32
CA GLN A 133 -3.80 -3.90 -3.41
C GLN A 133 -3.97 -2.39 -3.20
N TYR A 134 -4.30 -1.96 -1.98
CA TYR A 134 -4.41 -0.54 -1.62
C TYR A 134 -3.11 0.22 -1.92
N TRP A 135 -1.96 -0.30 -1.47
CA TRP A 135 -0.66 0.34 -1.75
C TRP A 135 -0.29 0.35 -3.23
N ALA A 136 -0.67 -0.70 -3.97
CA ALA A 136 -0.44 -0.76 -5.41
C ALA A 136 -1.27 0.31 -6.15
N GLU A 137 -2.55 0.47 -5.81
CA GLU A 137 -3.41 1.51 -6.41
C GLU A 137 -2.94 2.91 -6.01
N MET A 138 -2.61 3.13 -4.73
CA MET A 138 -2.03 4.39 -4.27
C MET A 138 -0.77 4.76 -5.06
N ARG A 139 0.14 3.80 -5.26
CA ARG A 139 1.33 4.01 -6.10
C ARG A 139 0.95 4.31 -7.55
N ALA A 140 0.03 3.53 -8.14
CA ALA A 140 -0.43 3.75 -9.51
C ALA A 140 -1.02 5.15 -9.68
N SER A 141 -1.83 5.63 -8.74
CA SER A 141 -2.42 6.98 -8.76
C SER A 141 -1.36 8.10 -8.81
N GLN A 142 -0.21 7.90 -8.17
CA GLN A 142 0.90 8.86 -8.17
C GLN A 142 1.75 8.79 -9.44
N ILE A 143 1.86 7.61 -10.06
CA ILE A 143 2.65 7.37 -11.26
C ILE A 143 1.89 7.76 -12.53
N ARG A 144 0.58 7.48 -12.57
CA ARG A 144 -0.33 7.72 -13.69
C ARG A 144 -0.23 9.12 -14.33
N PRO A 145 -0.28 10.24 -13.57
CA PRO A 145 -0.13 11.57 -14.18
C PRO A 145 1.27 11.78 -14.80
N LYS A 146 2.31 11.22 -14.19
CA LYS A 146 3.69 11.30 -14.72
C LYS A 146 3.81 10.51 -16.02
N ALA A 147 3.31 9.28 -16.04
CA ALA A 147 3.30 8.43 -17.23
C ALA A 147 2.56 9.09 -18.40
N ALA A 148 1.39 9.69 -18.12
CA ALA A 148 0.61 10.42 -19.12
C ALA A 148 1.35 11.64 -19.67
N SER A 149 1.98 12.44 -18.82
CA SER A 149 2.76 13.63 -19.23
C SER A 149 3.96 13.26 -20.11
N VAL A 150 4.73 12.24 -19.71
CA VAL A 150 5.89 11.75 -20.47
C VAL A 150 5.47 11.15 -21.82
N PHE A 151 4.35 10.42 -21.84
CA PHE A 151 3.78 9.90 -23.08
C PHE A 151 3.36 11.02 -24.05
N GLN A 152 2.72 12.08 -23.54
CA GLN A 152 2.34 13.26 -24.33
C GLN A 152 3.56 13.99 -24.90
N ALA A 153 4.66 14.06 -24.13
CA ALA A 153 5.94 14.59 -24.58
C ALA A 153 6.68 13.68 -25.59
N LYS A 154 6.09 12.54 -25.96
CA LYS A 154 6.65 11.53 -26.89
C LYS A 154 7.94 10.88 -26.40
N ASP A 155 8.23 10.95 -25.11
CA ASP A 155 9.31 10.19 -24.49
C ASP A 155 8.82 8.76 -24.20
N TYR A 156 8.71 7.97 -25.26
CA TYR A 156 8.09 6.64 -25.21
C TYR A 156 8.87 5.64 -24.36
N GLN A 157 10.20 5.78 -24.24
CA GLN A 157 11.00 4.90 -23.40
C GLN A 157 10.60 5.10 -21.92
N LYS A 158 10.66 6.34 -21.44
CA LYS A 158 10.31 6.65 -20.05
C LYS A 158 8.82 6.44 -19.77
N ALA A 159 7.96 6.65 -20.76
CA ALA A 159 6.55 6.31 -20.63
C ALA A 159 6.33 4.80 -20.46
N ALA A 160 7.05 3.96 -21.21
CA ALA A 160 6.98 2.51 -21.07
C ALA A 160 7.43 2.07 -19.66
N GLU A 161 8.57 2.54 -19.19
CA GLU A 161 9.09 2.25 -17.84
C GLU A 161 8.07 2.59 -16.74
N LEU A 162 7.45 3.78 -16.81
CA LEU A 162 6.45 4.21 -15.83
C LEU A 162 5.18 3.37 -15.90
N TYR A 163 4.69 3.06 -17.09
CA TYR A 163 3.51 2.19 -17.24
C TYR A 163 3.78 0.75 -16.79
N GLU A 164 4.95 0.18 -17.08
CA GLU A 164 5.34 -1.16 -16.60
C GLU A 164 5.43 -1.25 -15.08
N SER A 165 5.90 -0.19 -14.41
CA SER A 165 6.03 -0.18 -12.95
C SER A 165 4.69 -0.27 -12.19
N MET A 166 3.57 -0.11 -12.90
CA MET A 166 2.20 -0.25 -12.40
C MET A 166 1.35 -1.17 -13.29
N TYR A 167 1.98 -2.17 -13.94
CA TYR A 167 1.35 -3.03 -14.96
C TYR A 167 0.02 -3.64 -14.51
N ASP A 168 -0.03 -4.17 -13.28
CA ASP A 168 -1.21 -4.86 -12.73
C ASP A 168 -2.40 -3.90 -12.47
N GLN A 169 -2.19 -2.58 -12.59
CA GLN A 169 -3.15 -1.51 -12.28
C GLN A 169 -3.47 -0.66 -13.53
N LEU A 170 -3.00 -1.08 -14.69
CA LEU A 170 -3.26 -0.38 -15.94
C LEU A 170 -4.71 -0.58 -16.40
N THR A 171 -5.35 0.52 -16.78
CA THR A 171 -6.60 0.48 -17.55
C THR A 171 -6.34 -0.02 -18.97
N LYS A 172 -7.39 -0.45 -19.68
CA LYS A 172 -7.31 -0.85 -21.10
C LYS A 172 -6.69 0.23 -21.99
N ALA A 173 -6.95 1.50 -21.71
CA ALA A 173 -6.39 2.62 -22.47
C ALA A 173 -4.89 2.80 -22.19
N GLU A 174 -4.46 2.59 -20.94
CA GLU A 174 -3.05 2.69 -20.56
C GLU A 174 -2.23 1.51 -21.05
N LEU A 175 -2.81 0.30 -21.07
CA LEU A 175 -2.19 -0.86 -21.72
C LEU A 175 -1.88 -0.59 -23.20
N LYS A 176 -2.82 -0.01 -23.95
CA LYS A 176 -2.58 0.40 -25.34
C LYS A 176 -1.48 1.46 -25.47
N LYS A 177 -1.39 2.39 -24.52
CA LYS A 177 -0.30 3.38 -24.50
C LYS A 177 1.05 2.72 -24.21
N LEU A 178 1.10 1.75 -23.30
CA LEU A 178 2.29 0.95 -23.03
C LEU A 178 2.74 0.17 -24.27
N GLU A 179 1.83 -0.56 -24.92
CA GLU A 179 2.11 -1.29 -26.16
C GLU A 179 2.65 -0.36 -27.26
N TYR A 180 2.00 0.80 -27.45
CA TYR A 180 2.46 1.81 -28.40
C TYR A 180 3.87 2.31 -28.04
N ALA A 181 4.10 2.65 -26.77
CA ALA A 181 5.38 3.16 -26.30
C ALA A 181 6.53 2.15 -26.55
N LYS A 182 6.30 0.87 -26.22
CA LYS A 182 7.23 -0.24 -26.52
C LYS A 182 7.50 -0.40 -28.01
N SER A 183 6.46 -0.30 -28.85
CA SER A 183 6.62 -0.41 -30.31
C SER A 183 7.51 0.70 -30.89
N LYS A 184 7.43 1.91 -30.32
CA LYS A 184 8.25 3.06 -30.72
C LYS A 184 9.69 2.92 -30.27
N GLU A 185 9.92 2.37 -29.09
CA GLU A 185 11.27 2.03 -28.61
C GLU A 185 11.94 1.00 -29.53
N LEU A 186 11.25 -0.10 -29.85
CA LEU A 186 11.76 -1.14 -30.75
C LEU A 186 12.08 -0.59 -32.15
N SER A 187 11.20 0.28 -32.68
CA SER A 187 11.43 0.93 -33.98
C SER A 187 12.64 1.87 -33.94
N LYS A 188 12.83 2.62 -32.86
CA LYS A 188 13.98 3.51 -32.65
C LYS A 188 15.27 2.69 -32.56
N ASN A 189 15.28 1.59 -31.81
CA ASN A 189 16.44 0.70 -31.68
C ASN A 189 16.80 0.01 -33.00
N ASN A 190 15.82 -0.42 -33.79
CA ASN A 190 16.06 -0.96 -35.13
C ASN A 190 16.61 0.09 -36.11
N LEU A 191 16.13 1.34 -36.03
CA LEU A 191 16.68 2.46 -36.81
C LEU A 191 18.14 2.77 -36.42
N TYR A 192 18.48 2.79 -35.14
CA TYR A 192 19.87 2.97 -34.68
C TYR A 192 20.78 1.83 -35.14
N THR A 193 20.30 0.57 -35.06
CA THR A 193 21.06 -0.60 -35.50
C THR A 193 21.32 -0.58 -37.00
N ASN A 194 20.33 -0.20 -37.81
CA ASN A 194 20.48 -0.03 -39.25
C ASN A 194 21.38 1.16 -39.62
N LYS A 195 21.29 2.29 -38.91
CA LYS A 195 22.16 3.45 -39.12
C LYS A 195 23.62 3.15 -38.78
N SER A 196 23.87 2.40 -37.70
CA SER A 196 25.20 1.91 -37.34
C SER A 196 25.79 0.97 -38.40
N LYS A 197 24.97 0.03 -38.92
CA LYS A 197 25.38 -0.86 -40.02
C LYS A 197 25.70 -0.10 -41.31
N LEU A 198 24.88 0.89 -41.67
CA LEU A 198 25.11 1.77 -42.82
C LEU A 198 26.40 2.59 -42.67
N ASN A 199 26.63 3.19 -41.50
CA ASN A 199 27.86 3.94 -41.23
C ASN A 199 29.11 3.05 -41.33
N ASN A 200 29.05 1.83 -40.78
CA ASN A 200 30.14 0.85 -40.89
C ASN A 200 30.40 0.39 -42.34
N LEU A 201 29.33 0.22 -43.14
CA LEU A 201 29.47 -0.12 -44.55
C LEU A 201 30.12 1.02 -45.34
N PHE A 202 29.70 2.27 -45.08
CA PHE A 202 30.27 3.45 -45.71
C PHE A 202 31.76 3.61 -45.37
N ALA A 203 32.15 3.43 -44.10
CA ALA A 203 33.54 3.48 -43.67
C ALA A 203 34.42 2.41 -44.37
N LYS A 204 33.90 1.19 -44.55
CA LYS A 204 34.60 0.12 -45.28
C LYS A 204 34.79 0.45 -46.76
N ILE A 205 33.77 1.01 -47.41
CA ILE A 205 33.84 1.41 -48.83
C ILE A 205 34.88 2.52 -49.00
N VAL A 206 34.83 3.56 -48.18
CA VAL A 206 35.79 4.68 -48.22
C VAL A 206 37.22 4.20 -48.00
N SER A 207 37.45 3.31 -47.01
CA SER A 207 38.79 2.74 -46.76
C SER A 207 39.32 1.92 -47.95
N LYS A 208 38.45 1.19 -48.65
CA LYS A 208 38.83 0.38 -49.82
C LYS A 208 39.15 1.23 -51.04
N VAL A 209 38.38 2.29 -51.29
CA VAL A 209 38.63 3.26 -52.36
C VAL A 209 39.94 4.01 -52.10
N PHE A 210 40.18 4.45 -50.87
CA PHE A 210 41.39 5.18 -50.51
C PHE A 210 42.66 4.32 -50.69
N ARG A 211 42.64 3.04 -50.29
CA ARG A 211 43.74 2.09 -50.55
C ARG A 211 44.02 1.90 -52.04
N SER A 212 42.97 1.71 -52.85
CA SER A 212 43.08 1.53 -54.30
C SER A 212 43.68 2.76 -55.01
N ILE A 213 43.46 3.97 -54.48
CA ILE A 213 44.06 5.21 -55.00
C ILE A 213 45.53 5.34 -54.58
N MET A 214 45.88 4.93 -53.35
CA MET A 214 47.24 5.03 -52.82
C MET A 214 48.20 3.98 -53.41
N GLU A 215 47.71 2.80 -53.81
CA GLU A 215 48.51 1.75 -54.45
C GLU A 215 48.78 1.99 -55.95
N LYS A 216 48.20 3.05 -56.53
CA LYS A 216 48.37 3.44 -57.95
C LYS A 216 49.26 4.67 -58.16
N LYS A 217 50.01 5.10 -57.14
CA LYS A 217 51.07 6.12 -57.22
C LYS A 217 52.41 5.48 -56.91
#